data_AF-A0A953S319-F1
#
_entry.id   AF-A0A953S319-F1
#
_cell.length_a   1.000
_cell.length_b   1.000
_cell.length_c   1.000
_cell.angle_alpha   90.00
_cell.angle_beta   90.00
_cell.angle_gamma   90.00
#
_symmetry.space_group_name_H-M   'P 1'
#
loop_
_entity.id
_entity.type
_entity.pdbx_description
1 polymer ?
#
loop_
_entity_poly.entity_id
_entity_poly.type
_entity_poly.pdbx_seq_one_letter_code
_entity_poly.pdbx_strand_id
1 'polypeptide(L)' 'MLDTNVLVSAHLNPAGLERAVLNWALEQGFFVSEPILKEYQDVLLRTKFKIDSDLATKSLGLIRSRATLVSRM' A
#
# COMPACT_ATOMS: atom_id res chain seq x y z
N MET A 1 4.98 3.03 -9.46
CA MET A 1 4.89 1.77 -8.68
C MET A 1 5.54 2.02 -7.35
N LEU A 2 4.91 1.60 -6.24
CA LEU A 2 5.48 1.74 -4.90
C LEU A 2 6.17 0.45 -4.48
N ASP A 3 7.23 0.55 -3.69
CA ASP A 3 7.84 -0.62 -3.08
C ASP A 3 7.04 -1.05 -1.84
N THR A 4 7.01 -2.35 -1.56
CA THR A 4 6.34 -2.90 -0.38
C THR A 4 6.90 -2.32 0.92
N ASN A 5 8.19 -2.01 1.00
CA ASN A 5 8.81 -1.39 2.18
C ASN A 5 8.28 0.03 2.42
N VAL A 6 8.09 0.83 1.36
CA VAL A 6 7.48 2.16 1.48
C VAL A 6 6.08 2.03 2.05
N LEU A 7 5.31 1.05 1.58
CA LEU A 7 3.97 0.81 2.07
C LEU A 7 3.97 0.39 3.55
N VAL A 8 4.83 -0.55 3.95
CA VAL A 8 4.96 -0.99 5.35
C VAL A 8 5.36 0.18 6.25
N SER A 9 6.41 0.92 5.89
CA SER A 9 6.88 2.07 6.67
C SER A 9 5.80 3.15 6.82
N ALA A 10 4.98 3.39 5.79
CA ALA A 10 3.86 4.33 5.84
C ALA A 10 2.76 3.95 6.85
N HIS A 11 2.64 2.65 7.17
CA HIS A 11 1.68 2.14 8.15
C HIS A 11 2.30 2.03 9.55
N LEU A 12 3.60 1.77 9.65
CA LEU A 12 4.34 1.75 10.92
C LEU A 12 4.62 3.15 11.47
N ASN A 13 4.83 4.14 10.59
CA ASN A 13 5.07 5.52 10.96
C ASN A 13 4.14 6.48 10.18
N PRO A 14 2.93 6.76 10.72
CA PRO A 14 1.96 7.65 10.08
C PRO A 14 2.40 9.10 9.93
N ALA A 15 3.44 9.54 10.66
CA ALA A 15 4.02 10.88 10.53
C ALA A 15 5.31 10.88 9.67
N GLY A 16 5.70 9.73 9.12
CA GLY A 16 6.92 9.55 8.34
C GLY A 16 6.80 10.01 6.89
N LEU A 17 7.95 10.15 6.23
CA LEU A 17 8.04 10.54 4.82
C LEU A 17 7.31 9.53 3.92
N GLU A 18 7.39 8.25 4.24
CA GLU A 18 6.74 7.17 3.49
C GLU A 18 5.21 7.32 3.52
N ARG A 19 4.65 7.84 4.61
CA ARG A 19 3.22 8.15 4.65
C ARG A 19 2.87 9.32 3.74
N ALA A 20 3.71 10.35 3.68
CA ALA A 20 3.52 11.45 2.73
C ALA A 20 3.62 10.96 1.27
N VAL A 21 4.60 10.10 0.97
CA VAL A 21 4.76 9.48 -0.36
C VAL A 21 3.55 8.63 -0.74
N LEU A 22 3.03 7.81 0.19
CA LEU A 22 1.82 7.01 -0.05
C LEU A 22 0.62 7.89 -0.34
N ASN A 23 0.39 8.95 0.45
CA ASN A 23 -0.72 9.88 0.23
C ASN A 23 -0.60 10.57 -1.14
N TRP A 24 0.59 11.08 -1.48
CA TRP A 24 0.84 11.70 -2.78
C TRP A 24 0.60 10.74 -3.95
N ALA A 25 1.06 9.49 -3.84
CA ALA A 25 0.81 8.48 -4.86
C ALA A 25 -0.69 8.16 -5.02
N LEU A 26 -1.46 8.11 -3.93
CA LEU A 26 -2.92 7.91 -3.98
C LEU A 26 -3.67 9.09 -4.62
N GLU A 27 -3.11 10.29 -4.53
CA GLU A 27 -3.65 11.50 -5.18
C GLU A 27 -3.30 11.56 -6.66
N GLN A 28 -2.05 11.29 -7.03
CA GLN A 28 -1.58 11.35 -8.43
C GLN A 28 -1.99 10.13 -9.25
N GLY A 29 -2.32 9.02 -8.59
CA GLY A 29 -2.48 7.72 -9.22
C GLY A 29 -1.13 7.05 -9.48
N PHE A 30 -1.11 5.72 -9.45
CA PHE A 30 0.09 4.93 -9.71
C PHE A 30 -0.26 3.57 -10.30
N PHE A 31 0.73 2.91 -10.90
CA PHE A 31 0.57 1.57 -11.45
C PHE A 31 0.92 0.50 -10.42
N VAL A 32 0.11 -0.55 -10.37
CA VAL A 32 0.34 -1.75 -9.56
C VAL A 32 -0.14 -2.97 -10.33
N SER A 33 0.51 -4.11 -10.16
CA SER A 33 0.04 -5.38 -10.74
C SER A 33 -0.68 -6.22 -9.69
N GLU A 34 -1.55 -7.15 -10.11
CA GLU A 34 -2.28 -8.03 -9.18
C GLU A 34 -1.35 -8.82 -8.25
N PRO A 35 -0.20 -9.37 -8.71
CA PRO A 35 0.76 -10.04 -7.82
C PRO A 35 1.31 -9.12 -6.72
N ILE A 36 1.58 -7.85 -7.04
CA ILE A 36 2.08 -6.88 -6.08
C ILE A 36 0.97 -6.45 -5.11
N LEU A 37 -0.27 -6.29 -5.59
CA LEU A 37 -1.40 -5.99 -4.70
C LEU A 37 -1.63 -7.12 -3.69
N LYS A 38 -1.48 -8.37 -4.12
CA LYS A 38 -1.52 -9.53 -3.22
C LYS A 38 -0.36 -9.52 -2.22
N GLU A 39 0.85 -9.19 -2.66
CA GLU A 39 2.01 -9.03 -1.77
C GLU A 39 1.75 -7.97 -0.69
N TYR A 40 1.19 -6.81 -1.07
CA TYR A 40 0.82 -5.77 -0.11
C TYR A 40 -0.18 -6.27 0.93
N GLN A 41 -1.21 -7.00 0.50
CA GLN A 41 -2.18 -7.60 1.41
C GLN A 41 -1.52 -8.59 2.36
N ASP A 42 -0.72 -9.50 1.81
CA ASP A 42 0.00 -10.52 2.58
C ASP A 42 1.00 -9.92 3.57
N VAL A 43 1.51 -8.72 3.31
CA VAL A 43 2.46 -8.03 4.17
C VAL A 43 1.77 -7.18 5.23
N LEU A 44 0.80 -6.34 4.85
CA LEU A 44 0.11 -5.43 5.78
C LEU A 44 -0.72 -6.17 6.82
N LEU A 45 -1.25 -7.35 6.48
CA LEU A 45 -2.05 -8.17 7.40
C LEU A 45 -1.21 -9.14 8.25
N ARG A 46 0.12 -9.14 8.12
CA ARG A 46 0.99 -9.95 8.99
C ARG A 46 0.98 -9.39 10.40
N THR A 47 0.52 -10.22 11.35
CA THR A 47 0.49 -9.91 12.78
C THR A 47 1.83 -9.43 13.35
N LYS A 48 2.96 -9.92 12.82
CA LYS A 48 4.31 -9.52 13.27
C LYS A 48 4.60 -8.01 13.16
N PHE A 49 3.95 -7.31 12.24
CA PHE A 49 4.16 -5.87 12.05
C PHE A 49 3.26 -5.02 12.95
N LYS A 50 2.28 -5.62 13.65
CA LYS A 50 1.37 -4.92 14.56
C LYS A 50 0.66 -3.71 13.91
N ILE A 51 0.41 -3.79 12.61
CA ILE A 51 -0.39 -2.81 11.87
C ILE A 51 -1.86 -3.08 12.20
N ASP A 52 -2.62 -2.02 12.46
CA ASP A 52 -4.06 -2.10 12.65
C ASP A 52 -4.74 -2.68 11.39
N SER A 53 -5.50 -3.76 11.57
CA SER A 53 -6.10 -4.49 10.44
C SER A 53 -7.14 -3.67 9.71
N ASP A 54 -7.92 -2.85 10.41
CA ASP A 54 -8.94 -2.00 9.80
C ASP A 54 -8.29 -0.90 8.97
N LEU A 55 -7.19 -0.33 9.47
CA LEU A 55 -6.37 0.62 8.74
C LEU A 55 -5.76 -0.02 7.48
N ALA A 56 -5.18 -1.22 7.61
CA ALA A 56 -4.61 -1.96 6.49
C ALA A 56 -5.66 -2.25 5.41
N THR A 57 -6.84 -2.75 5.78
CA THR A 57 -7.94 -3.03 4.85
C THR A 57 -8.43 -1.77 4.15
N LYS A 58 -8.56 -0.63 4.87
CA LYS A 58 -8.92 0.66 4.27
C LYS A 58 -7.87 1.12 3.27
N SER A 59 -6.59 1.04 3.61
CA SER A 59 -5.48 1.37 2.70
C SER A 59 -5.49 0.52 1.44
N LEU A 60 -5.65 -0.80 1.57
CA LEU A 60 -5.72 -1.71 0.42
C LEU A 60 -6.91 -1.38 -0.50
N GLY A 61 -8.07 -1.03 0.09
CA GLY A 61 -9.23 -0.55 -0.66
C GLY A 61 -8.93 0.73 -1.44
N LEU A 62 -8.29 1.71 -0.80
CA LEU A 62 -7.89 2.96 -1.46
C LEU A 62 -6.90 2.71 -2.59
N ILE A 63 -5.87 1.90 -2.37
CA ILE A 63 -4.89 1.51 -3.39
C ILE A 63 -5.60 0.86 -4.58
N ARG A 64 -6.50 -0.10 -4.34
CA ARG A 64 -7.23 -0.77 -5.43
C ARG A 64 -8.12 0.20 -6.22
N SER A 65 -8.68 1.21 -5.57
CA SER A 65 -9.55 2.21 -6.22
C SER A 65 -8.79 3.30 -6.98
N ARG A 66 -7.56 3.62 -6.57
CA ARG A 66 -6.76 4.73 -7.12
C ARG A 66 -5.63 4.30 -8.04
N ALA A 67 -5.17 3.05 -7.92
CA ALA A 67 -4.11 2.53 -8.75
C ALA A 67 -4.64 1.99 -10.08
N THR A 68 -3.86 2.17 -11.13
CA THR A 68 -4.10 1.53 -12.43
C THR A 68 -3.52 0.12 -12.38
N LEU A 69 -4.39 -0.88 -12.47
CA LEU A 69 -3.98 -2.27 -12.55
C LEU A 69 -3.31 -2.55 -13.90
N VAL A 70 -2.08 -3.06 -13.84
CA VAL A 70 -1.33 -3.50 -15.02
C VAL A 70 -1.12 -5.01 -14.96
N SER A 71 -1.57 -5.72 -15.99
CA SER A 71 -1.14 -7.09 -16.23
C SER A 71 0.25 -7.06 -16.87
N ARG A 72 1.17 -7.91 -16.41
CA ARG A 72 2.37 -8.22 -17.20
C ARG A 72 1.88 -8.69 -18.59
N MET A 73 2.31 -8.02 -19.65
CA MET A 73 2.32 -8.60 -21.00
C MET A 73 3.42 -9.67 -21.08
#